data_AF-A0A228INK0-F1
#
_entry.id   AF-A0A228INK0-F1
#
_cell.length_a   1.000
_cell.length_b   1.000
_cell.length_c   1.000
_cell.angle_alpha   90.00
_cell.angle_beta   90.00
_cell.angle_gamma   90.00
#
_symmetry.space_group_name_H-M   'P 1'
#
loop_
_entity.id
_entity.type
_entity.pdbx_description
1 polymer ?
#
loop_
_entity_poly.entity_id
_entity_poly.type
_entity_poly.pdbx_seq_one_letter_code
_entity_poly.pdbx_strand_id
1 'polypeptide(L)'
;MNTPSSHCGGKRPAIAHPKQTWRRCAAVALAAFIAVGVAHAGTKPTTRYAINLTRDSGSEIPLANEPYSWTTHDGKVLAEGVTDDTGRAAVARQAGEAHYVLETVNNRWIYTVDNACWTHRDDAFARCAKLTDAVNLVAQRMADNARNEQAAAAKRDDAMLARYRAAAAANDDELVWLGPLPAEWSRDDVQKQLDDVYGKIKHELDHLGNADIDVSRFVCRSPDQIGPSPDQQAVIDYLSSLRKPGSTTPAQWTALVEAARKGNWLARLQIFVALGSRPKDDLVSVYRRIQLMAWLQANHVGALYTYYLGELAATGYFEGPSPDATSPIPLYAAMRGSYAAMKRAGDSLMADDEPEAQAIGKRMHDCAVQMMPVLFAK
;
A
#
# COMPACT_ATOMS: atom_id res chain seq x y z
N MET A 1 -53.94 -14.33 -16.59
CA MET A 1 -54.73 -14.32 -15.34
C MET A 1 -54.16 -13.23 -14.45
N ASN A 2 -55.04 -12.38 -13.93
CA ASN A 2 -54.72 -11.17 -13.18
C ASN A 2 -54.50 -11.44 -11.67
N THR A 3 -53.62 -10.62 -11.08
CA THR A 3 -53.52 -10.13 -9.66
C THR A 3 -53.10 -11.09 -8.54
N PRO A 4 -52.60 -10.62 -7.37
CA PRO A 4 -51.99 -9.31 -7.01
C PRO A 4 -50.74 -9.36 -6.09
N SER A 5 -50.08 -8.20 -6.00
CA SER A 5 -49.29 -7.58 -4.91
C SER A 5 -48.86 -8.37 -3.65
N SER A 6 -47.57 -8.25 -3.30
CA SER A 6 -47.18 -7.85 -1.94
C SER A 6 -45.83 -7.09 -1.94
N HIS A 7 -45.93 -5.79 -1.64
CA HIS A 7 -44.82 -4.99 -1.16
C HIS A 7 -44.53 -5.38 0.29
N CYS A 8 -43.36 -5.96 0.54
CA CYS A 8 -42.78 -6.05 1.88
C CYS A 8 -41.50 -5.23 1.92
N GLY A 9 -41.59 -4.07 2.55
CA GLY A 9 -40.44 -3.26 2.94
C GLY A 9 -39.62 -3.99 4.00
N GLY A 10 -38.43 -4.47 3.60
CA GLY A 10 -37.40 -4.94 4.50
C GLY A 10 -36.29 -3.89 4.59
N LYS A 11 -36.23 -3.17 5.72
CA LYS A 11 -35.14 -2.25 6.07
C LYS A 11 -33.79 -2.98 5.94
N ARG A 12 -32.88 -2.44 5.12
CA ARG A 12 -31.47 -2.84 5.12
C ARG A 12 -30.88 -2.55 6.52
N PRO A 13 -30.29 -3.53 7.22
CA PRO A 13 -29.48 -3.21 8.38
C PRO A 13 -28.21 -2.50 7.90
N ALA A 14 -27.96 -1.32 8.45
CA ALA A 14 -26.70 -0.62 8.30
C ALA A 14 -25.59 -1.49 8.90
N ILE A 15 -24.66 -1.92 8.06
CA ILE A 15 -23.43 -2.57 8.49
C ILE A 15 -22.59 -1.49 9.17
N ALA A 16 -22.56 -1.53 10.50
CA ALA A 16 -21.67 -0.73 11.32
C ALA A 16 -20.25 -1.30 11.18
N HIS A 17 -19.37 -0.55 10.50
CA HIS A 17 -17.94 -0.84 10.50
C HIS A 17 -17.36 -0.56 11.90
N PRO A 18 -16.65 -1.51 12.53
CA PRO A 18 -15.94 -1.26 13.77
C PRO A 18 -14.76 -0.31 13.51
N LYS A 19 -14.83 0.90 14.07
CA LYS A 19 -13.71 1.84 14.14
C LYS A 19 -12.62 1.27 15.03
N GLN A 20 -11.65 0.60 14.44
CA GLN A 20 -10.43 0.17 15.12
C GLN A 20 -9.46 1.36 15.17
N THR A 21 -9.45 2.07 16.31
CA THR A 21 -8.53 3.15 16.61
C THR A 21 -7.13 2.58 16.88
N TRP A 22 -6.25 2.60 15.87
CA TRP A 22 -4.81 2.48 16.09
C TRP A 22 -4.25 3.85 16.47
N ARG A 23 -4.04 4.06 17.78
CA ARG A 23 -3.21 5.16 18.29
C ARG A 23 -1.74 4.83 18.01
N ARG A 24 -1.18 5.43 16.97
CA ARG A 24 0.27 5.66 16.86
C ARG A 24 0.53 7.12 17.20
N CYS A 25 0.94 7.37 18.43
CA CYS A 25 1.53 8.65 18.83
C CYS A 25 2.93 8.73 18.21
N ALA A 26 3.02 9.24 16.98
CA ALA A 26 4.26 9.81 16.48
C ALA A 26 4.41 11.18 17.13
N ALA A 27 5.40 11.29 18.02
CA ALA A 27 5.81 12.56 18.60
C ALA A 27 6.44 13.41 17.49
N VAL A 28 5.63 14.27 16.86
CA VAL A 28 6.14 15.40 16.10
C VAL A 28 6.47 16.47 17.11
N ALA A 29 7.77 16.69 17.33
CA ALA A 29 8.25 17.87 18.02
C ALA A 29 7.83 19.09 17.20
N LEU A 30 6.71 19.71 17.57
CA LEU A 30 6.43 21.09 17.20
C LEU A 30 7.54 21.92 17.85
N ALA A 31 8.49 22.37 17.03
CA ALA A 31 9.29 23.52 17.38
C ALA A 31 8.31 24.69 17.55
N ALA A 32 8.01 25.02 18.79
CA ALA A 32 7.25 26.19 19.16
C ALA A 32 8.06 27.42 18.74
N PHE A 33 7.76 27.96 17.56
CA PHE A 33 7.94 29.39 17.37
C PHE A 33 6.92 30.06 18.28
N ILE A 34 7.40 30.47 19.44
CA ILE A 34 6.77 31.48 20.28
C ILE A 34 6.81 32.77 19.45
N ALA A 35 5.86 32.93 18.54
CA ALA A 35 5.41 34.25 18.16
C ALA A 35 4.64 34.76 19.37
N VAL A 36 5.30 35.61 20.16
CA VAL A 36 4.63 36.42 21.18
C VAL A 36 3.45 37.09 20.46
N GLY A 37 2.24 36.60 20.75
CA GLY A 37 0.99 37.19 20.32
C GLY A 37 0.80 38.50 21.06
N VAL A 38 1.58 39.52 20.69
CA VAL A 38 1.10 40.88 20.83
C VAL A 38 0.00 40.98 19.79
N ALA A 39 -1.25 40.99 20.25
CA ALA A 39 -2.38 41.46 19.49
C ALA A 39 -2.08 42.92 19.09
N HIS A 40 -1.31 43.11 18.03
CA HIS A 40 -1.32 44.35 17.29
C HIS A 40 -2.69 44.36 16.64
N ALA A 41 -3.62 45.10 17.24
CA ALA A 41 -4.73 45.64 16.49
C ALA A 41 -4.12 46.23 15.22
N GLY A 42 -4.28 45.54 14.09
CA GLY A 42 -3.70 45.94 12.82
C GLY A 42 -4.18 47.34 12.56
N THR A 43 -3.29 48.32 12.69
CA THR A 43 -3.55 49.69 12.28
C THR A 43 -3.83 49.59 10.79
N LYS A 44 -5.11 49.67 10.39
CA LYS A 44 -5.51 49.81 9.00
C LYS A 44 -4.64 50.92 8.42
N PRO A 45 -3.74 50.64 7.47
CA PRO A 45 -2.92 51.70 6.90
C PRO A 45 -3.90 52.66 6.22
N THR A 46 -4.08 53.85 6.79
CA THR A 46 -4.91 54.93 6.22
C THR A 46 -4.14 55.59 5.07
N THR A 47 -3.60 54.78 4.16
CA THR A 47 -3.03 55.30 2.92
C THR A 47 -4.16 55.44 1.91
N ARG A 48 -4.19 56.55 1.20
CA ARG A 48 -5.10 56.81 0.07
C ARG A 48 -4.77 55.98 -1.19
N TYR A 49 -3.84 55.04 -1.06
CA TYR A 49 -3.24 54.26 -2.14
C TYR A 49 -3.43 52.79 -1.82
N ALA A 50 -4.30 52.12 -2.57
CA ALA A 50 -4.55 50.70 -2.38
C ALA A 50 -4.79 50.02 -3.72
N ILE A 51 -4.43 48.75 -3.82
CA ILE A 51 -4.74 47.89 -4.96
C ILE A 51 -5.88 46.95 -4.56
N ASN A 52 -6.86 46.77 -5.45
CA ASN A 52 -7.97 45.85 -5.22
C ASN A 52 -7.59 44.45 -5.75
N LEU A 53 -7.31 43.53 -4.83
CA LEU A 53 -6.86 42.18 -5.18
C LEU A 53 -8.00 41.32 -5.75
N THR A 54 -9.24 41.57 -5.34
CA THR A 54 -10.42 40.89 -5.89
C THR A 54 -10.51 41.10 -7.39
N ARG A 55 -10.33 42.36 -7.84
CA ARG A 55 -10.33 42.71 -9.26
C ARG A 55 -9.15 42.07 -9.99
N ASP A 56 -7.95 42.20 -9.44
CA ASP A 56 -6.72 41.79 -10.13
C ASP A 56 -6.53 40.26 -10.13
N SER A 57 -7.19 39.54 -9.22
CA SER A 57 -7.29 38.07 -9.23
C SER A 57 -8.41 37.52 -10.11
N GLY A 58 -9.34 38.37 -10.59
CA GLY A 58 -10.54 37.93 -11.31
C GLY A 58 -11.51 37.13 -10.45
N SER A 59 -11.40 37.21 -9.12
CA SER A 59 -12.27 36.50 -8.18
C SER A 59 -13.66 37.15 -8.11
N GLU A 60 -14.72 36.34 -8.19
CA GLU A 60 -16.10 36.78 -7.96
C GLU A 60 -16.39 37.04 -6.47
N ILE A 61 -15.55 36.51 -5.59
CA ILE A 61 -15.64 36.67 -4.13
C ILE A 61 -14.59 37.69 -3.67
N PRO A 62 -14.96 38.72 -2.89
CA PRO A 62 -14.00 39.64 -2.30
C PRO A 62 -12.91 38.91 -1.52
N LEU A 63 -11.65 39.19 -1.85
CA LEU A 63 -10.48 38.72 -1.11
C LEU A 63 -10.32 39.50 0.19
N ALA A 64 -11.35 39.50 1.03
CA ALA A 64 -11.41 40.20 2.30
C ALA A 64 -10.68 39.43 3.40
N ASN A 65 -10.08 40.15 4.35
CA ASN A 65 -9.33 39.58 5.47
C ASN A 65 -8.11 38.73 5.05
N GLU A 66 -7.55 38.97 3.87
CA GLU A 66 -6.33 38.31 3.39
C GLU A 66 -5.09 39.02 3.93
N PRO A 67 -4.24 38.35 4.71
CA PRO A 67 -2.95 38.89 5.13
C PRO A 67 -2.06 39.15 3.92
N TYR A 68 -1.39 40.31 3.90
CA TYR A 68 -0.48 40.68 2.82
C TYR A 68 0.78 41.41 3.31
N SER A 69 1.83 41.36 2.49
CA SER A 69 3.06 42.13 2.65
C SER A 69 3.45 42.77 1.30
N TRP A 70 3.75 44.06 1.33
CA TRP A 70 4.37 44.79 0.22
C TRP A 70 5.87 44.87 0.45
N THR A 71 6.63 44.49 -0.57
CA THR A 71 8.07 44.65 -0.64
C THR A 71 8.46 45.41 -1.90
N THR A 72 9.60 46.07 -1.86
CA THR A 72 10.34 46.48 -3.07
C THR A 72 10.86 45.23 -3.79
N HIS A 73 11.31 45.39 -5.04
CA HIS A 73 11.89 44.28 -5.80
C HIS A 73 13.14 43.65 -5.12
N ASP A 74 13.91 44.43 -4.37
CA ASP A 74 15.07 43.94 -3.59
C ASP A 74 14.69 43.36 -2.21
N GLY A 75 13.39 43.27 -1.89
CA GLY A 75 12.88 42.59 -0.71
C GLY A 75 12.73 43.46 0.55
N LYS A 76 12.92 44.79 0.46
CA LYS A 76 12.64 45.69 1.57
C LYS A 76 11.13 45.77 1.82
N VAL A 77 10.70 45.37 3.02
CA VAL A 77 9.30 45.48 3.46
C VAL A 77 8.89 46.95 3.55
N LEU A 78 7.76 47.28 2.90
CA LEU A 78 7.18 48.61 2.84
C LEU A 78 5.93 48.73 3.71
N ALA A 79 5.07 47.72 3.69
CA ALA A 79 3.84 47.68 4.44
C ALA A 79 3.37 46.24 4.62
N GLU A 80 2.81 45.92 5.78
CA GLU A 80 2.14 44.65 6.05
C GLU A 80 0.74 44.94 6.58
N GLY A 81 -0.21 44.07 6.29
CA GLY A 81 -1.57 44.30 6.69
C GLY A 81 -2.49 43.16 6.33
N VAL A 82 -3.78 43.46 6.42
CA VAL A 82 -4.86 42.57 6.05
C VAL A 82 -5.79 43.36 5.14
N THR A 83 -6.24 42.76 4.04
CA THR A 83 -7.15 43.43 3.11
C THR A 83 -8.47 43.79 3.77
N ASP A 84 -9.07 44.91 3.33
CA ASP A 84 -10.39 45.31 3.81
C ASP A 84 -11.52 44.43 3.26
N ASP A 85 -12.77 44.73 3.64
CA ASP A 85 -13.97 43.98 3.26
C ASP A 85 -14.20 43.90 1.73
N THR A 86 -13.51 44.74 0.95
CA THR A 86 -13.57 44.76 -0.52
C THR A 86 -12.34 44.15 -1.20
N GLY A 87 -11.38 43.68 -0.40
CA GLY A 87 -10.11 43.10 -0.87
C GLY A 87 -9.04 44.13 -1.22
N ARG A 88 -9.08 45.34 -0.66
CA ARG A 88 -8.05 46.36 -0.93
C ARG A 88 -6.84 46.18 -0.01
N ALA A 89 -5.65 46.11 -0.63
CA ALA A 89 -4.36 46.12 0.05
C ALA A 89 -3.73 47.52 -0.03
N ALA A 90 -3.55 48.18 1.11
CA ALA A 90 -2.93 49.49 1.20
C ALA A 90 -1.41 49.41 0.99
N VAL A 91 -0.87 50.34 0.20
CA VAL A 91 0.54 50.41 -0.17
C VAL A 91 1.14 51.77 0.19
N ALA A 92 2.42 51.78 0.54
CA ALA A 92 3.18 53.00 0.81
C ALA A 92 4.18 53.27 -0.32
N ARG A 93 4.32 54.54 -0.69
CA ARG A 93 5.30 54.97 -1.69
C ARG A 93 6.71 54.83 -1.13
N GLN A 94 7.60 54.20 -1.88
CA GLN A 94 9.04 54.22 -1.63
C GLN A 94 9.71 55.13 -2.68
N ALA A 95 10.50 56.09 -2.21
CA ALA A 95 11.20 57.01 -3.12
C ALA A 95 12.21 56.24 -3.99
N GLY A 96 12.19 56.50 -5.29
CA GLY A 96 13.07 55.85 -6.26
C GLY A 96 12.63 54.43 -6.69
N GLU A 97 11.57 53.88 -6.11
CA GLU A 97 11.05 52.55 -6.46
C GLU A 97 9.85 52.64 -7.41
N ALA A 98 9.88 51.82 -8.46
CA ALA A 98 8.79 51.66 -9.41
C ALA A 98 8.24 50.22 -9.42
N HIS A 99 8.95 49.24 -8.87
CA HIS A 99 8.59 47.83 -8.83
C HIS A 99 8.22 47.40 -7.42
N TYR A 100 6.97 46.98 -7.26
CA TYR A 100 6.40 46.61 -5.98
C TYR A 100 5.93 45.17 -6.06
N VAL A 101 6.30 44.37 -5.08
CA VAL A 101 5.85 42.99 -4.94
C VAL A 101 4.85 42.95 -3.80
N LEU A 102 3.67 42.41 -4.07
CA LEU A 102 2.66 42.12 -3.06
C LEU A 102 2.58 40.61 -2.90
N GLU A 103 2.71 40.13 -1.68
CA GLU A 103 2.49 38.72 -1.35
C GLU A 103 1.33 38.58 -0.38
N THR A 104 0.43 37.65 -0.68
CA THR A 104 -0.48 37.07 0.30
C THR A 104 -0.11 35.62 0.56
N VAL A 105 -0.90 34.94 1.39
CA VAL A 105 -0.74 33.50 1.64
C VAL A 105 -0.76 32.68 0.34
N ASN A 106 -1.56 33.10 -0.65
CA ASN A 106 -1.87 32.31 -1.84
C ASN A 106 -1.22 32.81 -3.12
N ASN A 107 -0.87 34.10 -3.21
CA ASN A 107 -0.39 34.70 -4.44
C ASN A 107 0.74 35.69 -4.19
N ARG A 108 1.60 35.84 -5.20
CA ARG A 108 2.58 36.91 -5.33
C ARG A 108 2.23 37.69 -6.59
N TRP A 109 1.99 38.99 -6.45
CA TRP A 109 1.72 39.90 -7.56
C TRP A 109 2.86 40.90 -7.69
N ILE A 110 3.31 41.13 -8.91
CA ILE A 110 4.35 42.10 -9.23
C ILE A 110 3.70 43.26 -9.95
N TYR A 111 3.88 44.46 -9.42
CA TYR A 111 3.34 45.70 -9.97
C TYR A 111 4.45 46.64 -10.39
N THR A 112 4.21 47.34 -11.49
CA THR A 112 4.92 48.57 -11.82
C THR A 112 4.04 49.77 -11.50
N VAL A 113 4.52 50.66 -10.63
CA VAL A 113 3.82 51.87 -10.18
C VAL A 113 4.69 53.09 -10.48
N ASP A 114 4.44 53.70 -11.63
CA ASP A 114 5.16 54.91 -12.04
C ASP A 114 4.98 56.06 -11.05
N ASN A 115 5.97 56.94 -10.95
CA ASN A 115 5.93 58.09 -10.04
C ASN A 115 4.69 58.98 -10.24
N ALA A 116 4.20 59.09 -11.47
CA ALA A 116 2.98 59.83 -11.80
C ALA A 116 1.72 59.23 -11.16
N CYS A 117 1.66 57.90 -10.98
CA CYS A 117 0.50 57.22 -10.41
C CYS A 117 0.18 57.68 -8.99
N TRP A 118 1.20 58.04 -8.20
CA TRP A 118 1.04 58.53 -6.83
C TRP A 118 0.35 59.89 -6.73
N THR A 119 0.12 60.60 -7.84
CA THR A 119 -0.69 61.82 -7.87
C THR A 119 -2.20 61.51 -7.89
N HIS A 120 -2.58 60.32 -8.34
CA HIS A 120 -3.95 59.83 -8.34
C HIS A 120 -4.35 59.27 -6.96
N ARG A 121 -5.66 59.22 -6.69
CA ARG A 121 -6.21 58.67 -5.45
C ARG A 121 -7.18 57.53 -5.76
N ASP A 122 -7.41 56.68 -4.78
CA ASP A 122 -8.43 55.64 -4.82
C ASP A 122 -8.34 54.78 -6.09
N ASP A 123 -9.46 54.53 -6.78
CA ASP A 123 -9.48 53.63 -7.93
C ASP A 123 -8.66 54.16 -9.11
N ALA A 124 -8.42 55.47 -9.20
CA ALA A 124 -7.57 56.04 -10.24
C ALA A 124 -6.09 55.68 -10.02
N PHE A 125 -5.65 55.54 -8.76
CA PHE A 125 -4.34 54.98 -8.44
C PHE A 125 -4.26 53.50 -8.84
N ALA A 126 -5.26 52.71 -8.43
CA ALA A 126 -5.30 51.27 -8.73
C ALA A 126 -5.39 50.94 -10.22
N ARG A 127 -5.94 51.84 -11.05
CA ARG A 127 -5.93 51.72 -12.52
C ARG A 127 -4.61 52.15 -13.16
N CYS A 128 -3.84 53.02 -12.49
CA CYS A 128 -2.55 53.50 -12.99
C CYS A 128 -1.43 52.49 -12.69
N ALA A 129 -1.46 51.86 -11.52
CA ALA A 129 -0.59 50.73 -11.20
C ALA A 129 -0.85 49.56 -12.15
N LYS A 130 0.22 49.00 -12.72
CA LYS A 130 0.13 47.91 -13.70
C LYS A 130 0.60 46.61 -13.07
N LEU A 131 -0.27 45.61 -13.02
CA LEU A 131 0.13 44.23 -12.71
C LEU A 131 0.97 43.72 -13.89
N THR A 132 2.23 43.37 -13.64
CA THR A 132 3.16 42.86 -14.65
C THR A 132 3.32 41.35 -14.60
N ASP A 133 3.19 40.75 -13.42
CA ASP A 133 3.24 39.30 -13.23
C ASP A 133 2.44 38.87 -12.00
N ALA A 134 1.94 37.64 -12.00
CA ALA A 134 1.23 37.04 -10.89
C ALA A 134 1.55 35.54 -10.77
N VAL A 135 2.05 35.14 -9.60
CA VAL A 135 2.38 33.76 -9.27
C VAL A 135 1.39 33.26 -8.23
N ASN A 136 0.69 32.17 -8.55
CA ASN A 136 -0.08 31.42 -7.55
C ASN A 136 0.88 30.55 -6.74
N LEU A 137 1.13 30.95 -5.50
CA LEU A 137 2.09 30.31 -4.59
C LEU A 137 1.62 28.90 -4.18
N VAL A 138 0.30 28.66 -4.15
CA VAL A 138 -0.25 27.32 -3.88
C VAL A 138 0.04 26.38 -5.04
N ALA A 139 -0.24 26.81 -6.28
CA ALA A 139 0.03 26.03 -7.48
C ALA A 139 1.54 25.75 -7.64
N GLN A 140 2.37 26.75 -7.40
CA GLN A 140 3.83 26.60 -7.40
C GLN A 140 4.28 25.57 -6.35
N ARG A 141 3.82 25.69 -5.10
CA ARG A 141 4.16 24.75 -4.03
C ARG A 141 3.70 23.33 -4.35
N MET A 142 2.52 23.15 -4.95
CA MET A 142 2.06 21.83 -5.39
C MET A 142 2.97 21.24 -6.48
N ALA A 143 3.38 22.04 -7.46
CA ALA A 143 4.30 21.60 -8.51
C ALA A 143 5.69 21.27 -7.96
N ASP A 144 6.21 22.09 -7.04
CA ASP A 144 7.48 21.83 -6.34
C ASP A 144 7.41 20.54 -5.52
N ASN A 145 6.34 20.35 -4.75
CA ASN A 145 6.12 19.13 -3.98
C ASN A 145 6.06 17.90 -4.89
N ALA A 146 5.32 17.97 -6.00
CA ALA A 146 5.23 16.87 -6.96
C ALA A 146 6.60 16.52 -7.56
N ARG A 147 7.41 17.53 -7.93
CA ARG A 147 8.78 17.32 -8.40
C ARG A 147 9.67 16.68 -7.34
N ASN A 148 9.58 17.15 -6.10
CA ASN A 148 10.35 16.62 -4.98
C ASN A 148 9.95 15.17 -4.66
N GLU A 149 8.66 14.86 -4.68
CA GLU A 149 8.14 13.50 -4.50
C GLU A 149 8.60 12.57 -5.63
N GLN A 150 8.58 13.04 -6.87
CA GLN A 150 9.08 12.28 -8.03
C GLN A 150 10.58 12.00 -7.92
N ALA A 151 11.39 13.00 -7.56
CA ALA A 151 12.82 12.82 -7.35
C ALA A 151 13.12 11.87 -6.19
N ALA A 152 12.35 11.95 -5.11
CA ALA A 152 12.46 11.03 -3.97
C ALA A 152 12.02 9.60 -4.33
N ALA A 153 11.04 9.42 -5.22
CA ALA A 153 10.66 8.12 -5.76
C ALA A 153 11.80 7.52 -6.61
N ALA A 154 12.34 8.27 -7.58
CA ALA A 154 13.45 7.82 -8.41
C ALA A 154 14.67 7.40 -7.58
N LYS A 155 15.03 8.20 -6.57
CA LYS A 155 16.13 7.86 -5.65
C LYS A 155 15.88 6.58 -4.85
N ARG A 156 14.62 6.30 -4.48
CA ARG A 156 14.25 5.05 -3.80
C ARG A 156 14.37 3.86 -4.74
N ASP A 157 13.93 4.01 -5.98
CA ASP A 157 14.02 2.96 -7.02
C ASP A 157 15.49 2.63 -7.34
N ASP A 158 16.35 3.64 -7.49
CA ASP A 158 17.79 3.45 -7.70
C ASP A 158 18.45 2.74 -6.50
N ALA A 159 18.11 3.15 -5.28
CA ALA A 159 18.64 2.53 -4.07
C ALA A 159 18.20 1.07 -3.93
N MET A 160 16.96 0.77 -4.30
CA MET A 160 16.41 -0.59 -4.33
C MET A 160 17.17 -1.47 -5.33
N LEU A 161 17.37 -1.00 -6.56
CA LEU A 161 18.13 -1.72 -7.59
C LEU A 161 19.60 -1.91 -7.19
N ALA A 162 20.23 -0.90 -6.59
CA ALA A 162 21.60 -1.00 -6.10
C ALA A 162 21.75 -2.06 -5.00
N ARG A 163 20.79 -2.14 -4.06
CA ARG A 163 20.76 -3.19 -3.03
C ARG A 163 20.61 -4.58 -3.64
N TYR A 164 19.72 -4.72 -4.63
CA TYR A 164 19.57 -5.98 -5.36
C TYR A 164 20.87 -6.40 -6.04
N ARG A 165 21.50 -5.51 -6.81
CA ARG A 165 22.79 -5.80 -7.48
C ARG A 165 23.88 -6.19 -6.50
N ALA A 166 23.96 -5.50 -5.37
CA ALA A 166 24.93 -5.84 -4.33
C ALA A 166 24.69 -7.25 -3.77
N ALA A 167 23.43 -7.61 -3.47
CA ALA A 167 23.07 -8.95 -3.02
C ALA A 167 23.34 -10.03 -4.09
N ALA A 168 22.99 -9.77 -5.34
CA ALA A 168 23.23 -10.68 -6.46
C ALA A 168 24.73 -10.90 -6.73
N ALA A 169 25.53 -9.83 -6.67
CA ALA A 169 26.98 -9.90 -6.87
C ALA A 169 27.71 -10.59 -5.71
N ALA A 170 27.31 -10.30 -4.47
CA ALA A 170 27.86 -10.98 -3.29
C ALA A 170 27.42 -12.44 -3.23
N ASN A 171 26.25 -12.75 -3.81
CA ASN A 171 25.57 -14.04 -3.67
C ASN A 171 25.47 -14.42 -2.19
N ASP A 172 25.10 -13.43 -1.36
CA ASP A 172 25.16 -13.49 0.10
C ASP A 172 23.80 -13.09 0.67
N ASP A 173 22.85 -14.01 0.57
CA ASP A 173 21.55 -13.93 1.22
C ASP A 173 21.19 -15.27 1.88
N GLU A 174 20.26 -15.21 2.82
CA GLU A 174 19.86 -16.37 3.64
C GLU A 174 19.29 -17.54 2.81
N LEU A 175 18.86 -17.29 1.56
CA LEU A 175 18.28 -18.28 0.65
C LEU A 175 19.18 -18.56 -0.56
N VAL A 176 20.47 -18.23 -0.49
CA VAL A 176 21.45 -18.48 -1.57
C VAL A 176 21.50 -19.94 -2.05
N TRP A 177 21.17 -20.88 -1.16
CA TRP A 177 21.10 -22.31 -1.48
C TRP A 177 20.00 -22.67 -2.50
N LEU A 178 19.08 -21.75 -2.84
CA LEU A 178 18.13 -21.90 -3.94
C LEU A 178 18.76 -21.68 -5.33
N GLY A 179 20.02 -21.22 -5.38
CA GLY A 179 20.74 -20.93 -6.61
C GLY A 179 21.10 -19.44 -6.73
N PRO A 180 21.87 -19.06 -7.77
CA PRO A 180 22.28 -17.68 -7.96
C PRO A 180 21.09 -16.77 -8.31
N LEU A 181 21.21 -15.49 -7.95
CA LEU A 181 20.31 -14.44 -8.45
C LEU A 181 20.79 -13.95 -9.82
N PRO A 182 19.88 -13.51 -10.71
CA PRO A 182 20.26 -12.73 -11.89
C PRO A 182 21.06 -11.49 -11.48
N ALA A 183 22.13 -11.17 -12.23
CA ALA A 183 22.99 -10.02 -11.91
C ALA A 183 22.23 -8.68 -11.93
N GLU A 184 21.24 -8.58 -12.82
CA GLU A 184 20.36 -7.42 -12.95
C GLU A 184 18.93 -7.81 -12.63
N TRP A 185 18.20 -6.87 -12.01
CA TRP A 185 16.77 -7.04 -11.77
C TRP A 185 15.99 -6.60 -13.01
N SER A 186 15.00 -7.40 -13.40
CA SER A 186 14.11 -7.09 -14.51
C SER A 186 12.67 -7.48 -14.15
N ARG A 187 11.75 -6.53 -14.30
CA ARG A 187 10.31 -6.81 -14.14
C ARG A 187 9.84 -7.86 -15.14
N ASP A 188 10.32 -7.79 -16.37
CA ASP A 188 9.90 -8.70 -17.44
C ASP A 188 10.40 -10.12 -17.17
N ASP A 189 11.62 -10.27 -16.64
CA ASP A 189 12.14 -11.58 -16.25
C ASP A 189 11.39 -12.17 -15.05
N VAL A 190 11.09 -11.35 -14.05
CA VAL A 190 10.25 -11.73 -12.90
C VAL A 190 8.87 -12.19 -13.38
N GLN A 191 8.24 -11.41 -14.26
CA GLN A 191 6.93 -11.71 -14.80
C GLN A 191 6.95 -13.01 -15.61
N LYS A 192 7.94 -13.18 -16.48
CA LYS A 192 8.12 -14.40 -17.28
C LYS A 192 8.27 -15.65 -16.39
N GLN A 193 9.09 -15.58 -15.34
CA GLN A 193 9.27 -16.71 -14.42
C GLN A 193 7.98 -17.05 -13.65
N LEU A 194 7.22 -16.03 -13.24
CA LEU A 194 5.90 -16.21 -12.63
C LEU A 194 4.93 -16.86 -13.60
N ASP A 195 4.84 -16.35 -14.83
CA ASP A 195 3.97 -16.88 -15.88
C ASP A 195 4.33 -18.33 -16.23
N ASP A 196 5.61 -18.68 -16.27
CA ASP A 196 6.06 -20.06 -16.50
C ASP A 196 5.58 -21.01 -15.38
N VAL A 197 5.68 -20.59 -14.12
CA VAL A 197 5.21 -21.40 -12.97
C VAL A 197 3.69 -21.47 -12.93
N TYR A 198 3.00 -20.35 -13.13
CA TYR A 198 1.55 -20.31 -13.18
C TYR A 198 1.00 -21.10 -14.37
N GLY A 199 1.66 -21.06 -15.53
CA GLY A 199 1.31 -21.86 -16.69
C GLY A 199 1.37 -23.36 -16.40
N LYS A 200 2.38 -23.81 -15.63
CA LYS A 200 2.48 -25.21 -15.19
C LYS A 200 1.38 -25.58 -14.20
N ILE A 201 1.12 -24.75 -13.20
CA ILE A 201 0.03 -24.98 -12.23
C ILE A 201 -1.31 -25.02 -12.97
N LYS A 202 -1.57 -24.05 -13.84
CA LYS A 202 -2.78 -24.01 -14.67
C LYS A 202 -2.89 -25.26 -15.53
N HIS A 203 -1.82 -25.70 -16.17
CA HIS A 203 -1.83 -26.92 -16.95
C HIS A 203 -2.18 -28.15 -16.10
N GLU A 204 -1.60 -28.29 -14.91
CA GLU A 204 -1.93 -29.37 -13.96
C GLU A 204 -3.41 -29.34 -13.54
N LEU A 205 -3.96 -28.14 -13.33
CA LEU A 205 -5.36 -27.96 -12.91
C LEU A 205 -6.36 -28.12 -14.05
N ASP A 206 -6.03 -27.68 -15.26
CA ASP A 206 -6.88 -27.81 -16.46
C ASP A 206 -7.02 -29.30 -16.87
N HIS A 207 -6.03 -30.13 -16.53
CA HIS A 207 -6.06 -31.58 -16.75
C HIS A 207 -6.58 -32.36 -15.54
N LEU A 208 -7.10 -31.66 -14.53
CA LEU A 208 -7.69 -32.26 -13.35
C LEU A 208 -9.18 -32.53 -13.58
N GLY A 209 -9.52 -33.72 -14.04
CA GLY A 209 -10.91 -34.15 -14.18
C GLY A 209 -11.56 -34.44 -12.81
N ASN A 210 -12.88 -34.33 -12.72
CA ASN A 210 -13.62 -34.71 -11.50
C ASN A 210 -13.40 -36.19 -11.11
N ALA A 211 -13.10 -37.06 -12.08
CA ALA A 211 -12.76 -38.47 -11.86
C ALA A 211 -11.35 -38.68 -11.27
N ASP A 212 -10.47 -37.66 -11.33
CA ASP A 212 -9.08 -37.75 -10.88
C ASP A 212 -8.95 -37.49 -9.36
N ILE A 213 -10.01 -37.01 -8.71
CA ILE A 213 -10.05 -36.81 -7.26
C ILE A 213 -11.04 -37.77 -6.61
N ASP A 214 -10.61 -39.01 -6.50
CA ASP A 214 -11.30 -40.01 -5.70
C ASP A 214 -10.95 -39.84 -4.21
N VAL A 215 -11.74 -39.05 -3.49
CA VAL A 215 -11.56 -38.79 -2.05
C VAL A 215 -11.69 -40.05 -1.20
N SER A 216 -12.33 -41.12 -1.70
CA SER A 216 -12.41 -42.40 -1.00
C SER A 216 -11.02 -43.03 -0.79
N ARG A 217 -10.07 -42.71 -1.68
CA ARG A 217 -8.65 -43.13 -1.63
C ARG A 217 -7.80 -42.30 -0.67
N PHE A 218 -8.40 -41.40 0.10
CA PHE A 218 -7.66 -40.60 1.06
C PHE A 218 -6.92 -41.49 2.07
N VAL A 219 -5.61 -41.25 2.21
CA VAL A 219 -4.75 -41.89 3.21
C VAL A 219 -4.10 -40.79 4.04
N CYS A 220 -4.26 -40.88 5.36
CA CYS A 220 -3.56 -39.96 6.25
C CYS A 220 -2.05 -40.21 6.20
N ARG A 221 -1.28 -39.15 6.00
CA ARG A 221 0.18 -39.19 5.90
C ARG A 221 0.83 -38.19 6.84
N SER A 222 1.87 -38.62 7.54
CA SER A 222 2.75 -37.73 8.30
C SER A 222 3.62 -36.87 7.36
N PRO A 223 4.25 -35.78 7.86
CA PRO A 223 5.04 -34.90 7.01
C PRO A 223 6.14 -35.62 6.22
N ASP A 224 6.82 -36.58 6.84
CA ASP A 224 7.88 -37.42 6.24
C ASP A 224 7.36 -38.41 5.20
N GLN A 225 6.08 -38.80 5.28
CA GLN A 225 5.40 -39.64 4.28
C GLN A 225 4.90 -38.84 3.07
N ILE A 226 4.77 -37.51 3.19
CA ILE A 226 4.43 -36.62 2.08
C ILE A 226 5.69 -36.22 1.31
N GLY A 227 6.77 -35.92 2.02
CA GLY A 227 8.05 -35.56 1.43
C GLY A 227 9.14 -35.39 2.50
N PRO A 228 10.39 -35.07 2.12
CA PRO A 228 11.47 -34.91 3.08
C PRO A 228 11.15 -33.87 4.15
N SER A 229 11.27 -34.23 5.44
CA SER A 229 10.97 -33.34 6.57
C SER A 229 12.08 -33.32 7.63
N PRO A 230 13.37 -33.12 7.27
CA PRO A 230 14.44 -32.95 8.24
C PRO A 230 14.17 -31.74 9.14
N ASP A 231 14.60 -31.81 10.41
CA ASP A 231 14.45 -30.73 11.39
C ASP A 231 13.01 -30.21 11.53
N GLN A 232 12.02 -31.11 11.49
CA GLN A 232 10.60 -30.76 11.56
C GLN A 232 10.21 -29.91 12.78
N GLN A 233 10.95 -30.03 13.90
CA GLN A 233 10.72 -29.20 15.08
C GLN A 233 10.91 -27.70 14.79
N ALA A 234 11.86 -27.32 13.93
CA ALA A 234 12.06 -25.92 13.54
C ALA A 234 10.81 -25.33 12.85
N VAL A 235 10.11 -26.14 12.05
CA VAL A 235 8.83 -25.74 11.42
C VAL A 235 7.76 -25.55 12.49
N ILE A 236 7.66 -26.46 13.45
CA ILE A 236 6.67 -26.39 14.54
C ILE A 236 6.91 -25.16 15.42
N ASP A 237 8.18 -24.89 15.78
CA ASP A 237 8.55 -23.74 16.60
C ASP A 237 8.26 -22.43 15.87
N TYR A 238 8.58 -22.36 14.58
CA TYR A 238 8.25 -21.22 13.73
C TYR A 238 6.73 -20.99 13.67
N LEU A 239 5.94 -22.02 13.32
CA LEU A 239 4.48 -21.91 13.25
C LEU A 239 3.86 -21.53 14.60
N SER A 240 4.40 -22.04 15.71
CA SER A 240 3.97 -21.67 17.06
C SER A 240 4.22 -20.19 17.35
N SER A 241 5.35 -19.64 16.88
CA SER A 241 5.67 -18.20 17.04
C SER A 241 4.69 -17.29 16.30
N LEU A 242 4.08 -17.75 15.21
CA LEU A 242 3.13 -16.94 14.44
C LEU A 242 1.83 -16.62 15.19
N ARG A 243 1.51 -17.35 16.26
CA ARG A 243 0.32 -17.09 17.09
C ARG A 243 0.33 -15.72 17.77
N LYS A 244 1.52 -15.19 18.03
CA LYS A 244 1.70 -13.83 18.55
C LYS A 244 2.40 -13.00 17.46
N PRO A 245 1.70 -12.04 16.84
CA PRO A 245 2.28 -11.19 15.80
C PRO A 245 3.60 -10.56 16.26
N GLY A 246 4.63 -10.68 15.43
CA GLY A 246 5.96 -10.13 15.71
C GLY A 246 6.78 -10.89 16.75
N SER A 247 6.38 -12.10 17.16
CA SER A 247 7.11 -12.89 18.16
C SER A 247 8.15 -13.85 17.59
N THR A 248 8.20 -14.02 16.26
CA THR A 248 9.23 -14.82 15.60
C THR A 248 10.61 -14.21 15.85
N THR A 249 11.48 -14.98 16.49
CA THR A 249 12.86 -14.58 16.77
C THR A 249 13.77 -14.83 15.56
N PRO A 250 14.89 -14.10 15.44
CA PRO A 250 15.90 -14.40 14.42
C PRO A 250 16.36 -15.85 14.43
N ALA A 251 16.53 -16.46 15.61
CA ALA A 251 16.95 -17.85 15.74
C ALA A 251 15.92 -18.84 15.18
N GLN A 252 14.61 -18.61 15.42
CA GLN A 252 13.54 -19.43 14.85
C GLN A 252 13.49 -19.32 13.32
N TRP A 253 13.70 -18.11 12.80
CA TRP A 253 13.79 -17.90 11.36
C TRP A 253 15.01 -18.61 10.75
N THR A 254 16.19 -18.47 11.34
CA THR A 254 17.41 -19.19 10.90
C THR A 254 17.22 -20.70 10.95
N ALA A 255 16.60 -21.25 12.00
CA ALA A 255 16.32 -22.67 12.09
C ALA A 255 15.35 -23.15 10.99
N LEU A 256 14.34 -22.35 10.64
CA LEU A 256 13.44 -22.63 9.53
C LEU A 256 14.19 -22.65 8.18
N VAL A 257 15.06 -21.66 7.95
CA VAL A 257 15.90 -21.56 6.75
C VAL A 257 16.81 -22.79 6.62
N GLU A 258 17.43 -23.22 7.72
CA GLU A 258 18.29 -24.41 7.74
C GLU A 258 17.51 -25.71 7.47
N ALA A 259 16.31 -25.86 8.04
CA ALA A 259 15.43 -26.99 7.74
C ALA A 259 15.06 -27.01 6.25
N ALA A 260 14.72 -25.86 5.67
CA ALA A 260 14.41 -25.72 4.26
C ALA A 260 15.60 -26.04 3.36
N ARG A 261 16.80 -25.59 3.74
CA ARG A 261 18.06 -25.90 3.04
C ARG A 261 18.32 -27.40 3.01
N LYS A 262 18.07 -28.11 4.11
CA LYS A 262 18.19 -29.58 4.21
C LYS A 262 17.11 -30.35 3.44
N GLY A 263 16.09 -29.68 2.91
CA GLY A 263 15.06 -30.32 2.10
C GLY A 263 13.66 -30.34 2.72
N ASN A 264 13.45 -29.77 3.91
CA ASN A 264 12.13 -29.78 4.56
C ASN A 264 11.10 -29.03 3.71
N TRP A 265 10.14 -29.77 3.16
CA TRP A 265 9.12 -29.23 2.26
C TRP A 265 8.18 -28.24 2.96
N LEU A 266 7.83 -28.50 4.23
CA LEU A 266 7.02 -27.57 5.02
C LEU A 266 7.80 -26.31 5.34
N ALA A 267 9.09 -26.40 5.64
CA ALA A 267 9.93 -25.22 5.86
C ALA A 267 10.00 -24.34 4.61
N ARG A 268 10.20 -24.95 3.42
CA ARG A 268 10.17 -24.23 2.13
C ARG A 268 8.82 -23.55 1.88
N LEU A 269 7.73 -24.24 2.17
CA LEU A 269 6.38 -23.67 2.09
C LEU A 269 6.21 -22.48 3.05
N GLN A 270 6.66 -22.59 4.30
CA GLN A 270 6.54 -21.49 5.26
C GLN A 270 7.39 -20.28 4.88
N ILE A 271 8.61 -20.48 4.36
CA ILE A 271 9.43 -19.39 3.83
C ILE A 271 8.72 -18.74 2.65
N PHE A 272 8.17 -19.51 1.71
CA PHE A 272 7.39 -18.98 0.58
C PHE A 272 6.25 -18.06 1.03
N VAL A 273 5.49 -18.48 2.05
CA VAL A 273 4.40 -17.67 2.64
C VAL A 273 4.96 -16.41 3.33
N ALA A 274 6.04 -16.55 4.10
CA ALA A 274 6.66 -15.44 4.83
C ALA A 274 7.21 -14.36 3.90
N LEU A 275 7.85 -14.74 2.80
CA LEU A 275 8.36 -13.81 1.80
C LEU A 275 7.22 -13.02 1.11
N GLY A 276 6.02 -13.61 1.00
CA GLY A 276 4.84 -12.92 0.46
C GLY A 276 4.36 -11.74 1.31
N SER A 277 4.75 -11.69 2.59
CA SER A 277 4.43 -10.58 3.51
C SER A 277 5.51 -9.51 3.58
N ARG A 278 6.66 -9.69 2.90
CA ARG A 278 7.73 -8.69 2.87
C ARG A 278 7.35 -7.52 1.94
N PRO A 279 7.92 -6.32 2.15
CA PRO A 279 7.71 -5.18 1.25
C PRO A 279 8.01 -5.52 -0.21
N LYS A 280 7.23 -4.99 -1.15
CA LYS A 280 7.39 -5.26 -2.59
C LYS A 280 8.68 -4.69 -3.17
N ASP A 281 9.31 -3.75 -2.48
CA ASP A 281 10.63 -3.19 -2.81
C ASP A 281 11.80 -4.06 -2.28
N ASP A 282 11.52 -5.17 -1.60
CA ASP A 282 12.52 -6.22 -1.35
C ASP A 282 12.62 -7.15 -2.57
N LEU A 283 13.38 -6.70 -3.56
CA LEU A 283 13.54 -7.40 -4.84
C LEU A 283 14.19 -8.79 -4.71
N VAL A 284 15.04 -9.00 -3.71
CA VAL A 284 15.64 -10.31 -3.45
C VAL A 284 14.55 -11.28 -3.00
N SER A 285 13.71 -10.86 -2.04
CA SER A 285 12.59 -11.68 -1.58
C SER A 285 11.59 -12.00 -2.69
N VAL A 286 11.36 -11.10 -3.64
CA VAL A 286 10.52 -11.38 -4.82
C VAL A 286 11.08 -12.56 -5.64
N TYR A 287 12.37 -12.53 -6.02
CA TYR A 287 12.97 -13.62 -6.77
C TYR A 287 13.05 -14.93 -5.98
N ARG A 288 13.44 -14.87 -4.70
CA ARG A 288 13.51 -16.06 -3.84
C ARG A 288 12.14 -16.71 -3.66
N ARG A 289 11.07 -15.91 -3.57
CA ARG A 289 9.70 -16.41 -3.52
C ARG A 289 9.32 -17.15 -4.80
N ILE A 290 9.72 -16.66 -5.98
CA ILE A 290 9.45 -17.33 -7.27
C ILE A 290 10.21 -18.66 -7.37
N GLN A 291 11.48 -18.70 -6.95
CA GLN A 291 12.27 -19.94 -6.90
C GLN A 291 11.63 -20.99 -5.98
N LEU A 292 11.17 -20.57 -4.79
CA LEU A 292 10.43 -21.46 -3.89
C LEU A 292 9.11 -21.90 -4.51
N MET A 293 8.40 -21.01 -5.18
CA MET A 293 7.14 -21.34 -5.86
C MET A 293 7.36 -22.40 -6.95
N ALA A 294 8.39 -22.23 -7.78
CA ALA A 294 8.78 -23.21 -8.80
C ALA A 294 9.16 -24.55 -8.16
N TRP A 295 9.89 -24.54 -7.04
CA TRP A 295 10.23 -25.76 -6.32
C TRP A 295 8.98 -26.45 -5.76
N LEU A 296 8.07 -25.71 -5.13
CA LEU A 296 6.82 -26.24 -4.57
C LEU A 296 5.93 -26.84 -5.68
N GLN A 297 5.89 -26.21 -6.86
CA GLN A 297 5.17 -26.72 -8.03
C GLN A 297 5.80 -28.03 -8.53
N ALA A 298 7.11 -28.05 -8.74
CA ALA A 298 7.82 -29.24 -9.22
C ALA A 298 7.73 -30.45 -8.25
N ASN A 299 7.47 -30.19 -6.97
CA ASN A 299 7.28 -31.23 -5.94
C ASN A 299 5.81 -31.48 -5.61
N HIS A 300 4.87 -30.89 -6.36
CA HIS A 300 3.42 -31.03 -6.18
C HIS A 300 2.96 -30.80 -4.73
N VAL A 301 3.55 -29.83 -4.03
CA VAL A 301 3.18 -29.54 -2.65
C VAL A 301 1.75 -29.01 -2.61
N GLY A 302 0.83 -29.77 -2.02
CA GLY A 302 -0.62 -29.49 -2.07
C GLY A 302 -1.00 -28.07 -1.64
N ALA A 303 -0.30 -27.51 -0.66
CA ALA A 303 -0.60 -26.17 -0.15
C ALA A 303 -0.36 -25.04 -1.17
N LEU A 304 0.46 -25.27 -2.19
CA LEU A 304 0.67 -24.32 -3.27
C LEU A 304 -0.62 -24.06 -4.07
N TYR A 305 -1.42 -25.09 -4.33
CA TYR A 305 -2.65 -24.96 -5.11
C TYR A 305 -3.72 -24.16 -4.36
N THR A 306 -3.83 -24.33 -3.05
CA THR A 306 -4.69 -23.47 -2.22
C THR A 306 -4.22 -22.02 -2.19
N TYR A 307 -2.91 -21.80 -2.24
CA TYR A 307 -2.33 -20.45 -2.31
C TYR A 307 -2.61 -19.79 -3.67
N TYR A 308 -2.42 -20.54 -4.76
CA TYR A 308 -2.70 -20.10 -6.13
C TYR A 308 -4.15 -19.65 -6.31
N LEU A 309 -5.12 -20.38 -5.74
CA LEU A 309 -6.52 -19.96 -5.72
C LEU A 309 -6.74 -18.60 -5.06
N GLY A 310 -6.08 -18.36 -3.91
CA GLY A 310 -6.16 -17.09 -3.20
C GLY A 310 -5.60 -15.91 -4.01
N GLU A 311 -4.46 -16.11 -4.67
CA GLU A 311 -3.85 -15.09 -5.55
C GLU A 311 -4.70 -14.84 -6.82
N LEU A 312 -5.28 -15.87 -7.43
CA LEU A 312 -6.19 -15.72 -8.57
C LEU A 312 -7.44 -14.89 -8.21
N ALA A 313 -7.99 -15.11 -7.01
CA ALA A 313 -9.10 -14.31 -6.50
C ALA A 313 -8.70 -12.85 -6.22
N ALA A 314 -7.45 -12.59 -5.81
CA ALA A 314 -6.95 -11.25 -5.52
C ALA A 314 -6.55 -10.45 -6.77
N THR A 315 -6.18 -11.12 -7.86
CA THR A 315 -5.73 -10.52 -9.12
C THR A 315 -6.85 -10.27 -10.13
N GLY A 316 -8.07 -10.76 -9.86
CA GLY A 316 -9.21 -10.66 -10.78
C GLY A 316 -9.08 -11.57 -12.02
N TYR A 317 -8.08 -12.47 -12.04
CA TYR A 317 -7.87 -13.41 -13.14
C TYR A 317 -8.93 -14.53 -13.17
N PHE A 318 -9.65 -14.71 -12.06
CA PHE A 318 -10.91 -15.45 -11.98
C PHE A 318 -12.02 -14.48 -11.56
N GLU A 319 -12.96 -14.18 -12.47
CA GLU A 319 -14.25 -13.61 -12.09
C GLU A 319 -15.12 -14.74 -11.53
N GLY A 320 -15.12 -14.91 -10.21
CA GLY A 320 -15.96 -15.90 -9.55
C GLY A 320 -15.79 -15.94 -8.03
N PRO A 321 -16.77 -16.49 -7.28
CA PRO A 321 -16.59 -16.77 -5.86
C PRO A 321 -15.38 -17.70 -5.66
N SER A 322 -14.66 -17.54 -4.55
CA SER A 322 -13.64 -18.51 -4.14
C SER A 322 -14.24 -19.92 -4.19
N PRO A 323 -13.54 -20.92 -4.77
CA PRO A 323 -14.04 -22.28 -4.81
C PRO A 323 -14.41 -22.76 -3.40
N ASP A 324 -15.51 -23.51 -3.29
CA ASP A 324 -15.89 -24.15 -2.04
C ASP A 324 -14.87 -25.22 -1.64
N ALA A 325 -14.92 -25.69 -0.39
CA ALA A 325 -13.92 -26.64 0.11
C ALA A 325 -14.01 -28.04 -0.52
N THR A 326 -15.13 -28.34 -1.18
CA THR A 326 -15.41 -29.59 -1.90
C THR A 326 -15.13 -29.47 -3.40
N SER A 327 -14.67 -28.30 -3.85
CA SER A 327 -14.30 -28.07 -5.24
C SER A 327 -13.06 -28.89 -5.58
N PRO A 328 -12.83 -29.21 -6.87
CA PRO A 328 -11.71 -30.05 -7.26
C PRO A 328 -10.35 -29.56 -6.75
N ILE A 329 -10.07 -28.26 -6.78
CA ILE A 329 -8.73 -27.77 -6.41
C ILE A 329 -8.43 -27.91 -4.90
N PRO A 330 -9.33 -27.51 -3.96
CA PRO A 330 -9.11 -27.78 -2.53
C PRO A 330 -9.02 -29.27 -2.19
N LEU A 331 -9.84 -30.13 -2.82
CA LEU A 331 -9.74 -31.57 -2.62
C LEU A 331 -8.41 -32.13 -3.15
N TYR A 332 -7.95 -31.67 -4.31
CA TYR A 332 -6.65 -32.03 -4.85
C TYR A 332 -5.52 -31.63 -3.91
N ALA A 333 -5.55 -30.41 -3.38
CA ALA A 333 -4.58 -29.95 -2.40
C ALA A 333 -4.58 -30.80 -1.12
N ALA A 334 -5.76 -31.19 -0.63
CA ALA A 334 -5.89 -32.08 0.52
C ALA A 334 -5.28 -33.46 0.24
N MET A 335 -5.60 -34.07 -0.91
CA MET A 335 -5.05 -35.35 -1.35
C MET A 335 -3.52 -35.29 -1.55
N ARG A 336 -2.98 -34.11 -1.89
CA ARG A 336 -1.54 -33.82 -2.05
C ARG A 336 -0.83 -33.34 -0.78
N GLY A 337 -1.40 -33.56 0.41
CA GLY A 337 -0.66 -33.34 1.67
C GLY A 337 -0.84 -31.95 2.30
N SER A 338 -1.75 -31.11 1.79
CA SER A 338 -2.07 -29.84 2.45
C SER A 338 -2.95 -30.08 3.67
N TYR A 339 -2.35 -30.05 4.87
CA TYR A 339 -3.11 -30.24 6.12
C TYR A 339 -4.21 -29.18 6.32
N ALA A 340 -3.97 -27.93 5.91
CA ALA A 340 -5.00 -26.89 5.95
C ALA A 340 -6.19 -27.22 5.01
N ALA A 341 -5.90 -27.72 3.81
CA ALA A 341 -6.95 -28.16 2.88
C ALA A 341 -7.67 -29.42 3.39
N MET A 342 -6.94 -30.39 3.97
CA MET A 342 -7.53 -31.59 4.58
C MET A 342 -8.53 -31.24 5.66
N LYS A 343 -8.17 -30.31 6.57
CA LYS A 343 -9.13 -29.87 7.60
C LYS A 343 -10.36 -29.23 6.98
N ARG A 344 -10.17 -28.31 6.03
CA ARG A 344 -11.27 -27.57 5.39
C ARG A 344 -12.20 -28.50 4.59
N ALA A 345 -11.64 -29.39 3.78
CA ALA A 345 -12.38 -30.40 3.03
C ALA A 345 -13.08 -31.37 3.99
N GLY A 346 -12.39 -31.79 5.05
CA GLY A 346 -12.94 -32.66 6.08
C GLY A 346 -14.15 -32.05 6.79
N ASP A 347 -14.04 -30.79 7.22
CA ASP A 347 -15.15 -30.03 7.83
C ASP A 347 -16.37 -29.95 6.90
N SER A 348 -16.15 -29.77 5.59
CA SER A 348 -17.24 -29.71 4.61
C SER A 348 -17.86 -31.07 4.30
N LEU A 349 -17.06 -32.13 4.11
CA LEU A 349 -17.57 -33.49 3.87
C LEU A 349 -18.30 -34.07 5.09
N MET A 350 -17.92 -33.68 6.30
CA MET A 350 -18.64 -34.04 7.53
C MET A 350 -20.03 -33.39 7.64
N ALA A 351 -20.28 -32.30 6.91
CA ALA A 351 -21.57 -31.62 6.86
C ALA A 351 -22.48 -32.16 5.74
N ASP A 352 -22.02 -33.13 4.95
CA ASP A 352 -22.79 -33.81 3.90
C ASP A 352 -23.80 -34.80 4.53
N ASP A 353 -24.84 -35.18 3.79
CA ASP A 353 -25.86 -36.15 4.21
C ASP A 353 -25.41 -37.61 3.95
N GLU A 354 -24.40 -37.82 3.10
CA GLU A 354 -23.90 -39.15 2.76
C GLU A 354 -22.97 -39.74 3.85
N PRO A 355 -23.28 -40.91 4.45
CA PRO A 355 -22.46 -41.49 5.53
C PRO A 355 -21.01 -41.80 5.12
N GLU A 356 -20.78 -42.18 3.87
CA GLU A 356 -19.44 -42.45 3.35
C GLU A 356 -18.61 -41.16 3.23
N ALA A 357 -19.22 -40.09 2.71
CA ALA A 357 -18.61 -38.76 2.66
C ALA A 357 -18.26 -38.24 4.06
N GLN A 358 -19.18 -38.39 5.03
CA GLN A 358 -18.92 -38.00 6.43
C GLN A 358 -17.73 -38.78 7.02
N ALA A 359 -17.64 -40.09 6.77
CA ALA A 359 -16.54 -40.91 7.26
C ALA A 359 -15.19 -40.51 6.63
N ILE A 360 -15.16 -40.21 5.32
CA ILE A 360 -13.99 -39.66 4.63
C ILE A 360 -13.62 -38.30 5.23
N GLY A 361 -14.60 -37.42 5.40
CA GLY A 361 -14.41 -36.08 5.94
C GLY A 361 -13.80 -36.11 7.34
N LYS A 362 -14.30 -37.00 8.20
CA LYS A 362 -13.74 -37.22 9.54
C LYS A 362 -12.28 -37.68 9.47
N ARG A 363 -11.94 -38.62 8.59
CA ARG A 363 -10.53 -39.06 8.40
C ARG A 363 -9.62 -37.91 7.97
N MET A 364 -10.07 -37.05 7.06
CA MET A 364 -9.30 -35.89 6.61
C MET A 364 -9.10 -34.87 7.73
N HIS A 365 -10.18 -34.54 8.46
CA HIS A 365 -10.14 -33.63 9.60
C HIS A 365 -9.18 -34.13 10.68
N ASP A 366 -9.37 -35.37 11.14
CA ASP A 366 -8.57 -35.97 12.21
C ASP A 366 -7.09 -36.03 11.81
N CYS A 367 -6.80 -36.39 10.55
CA CYS A 367 -5.43 -36.42 10.05
C CYS A 367 -4.76 -35.05 10.15
N ALA A 368 -5.44 -33.98 9.72
CA ALA A 368 -4.90 -32.63 9.78
C ALA A 368 -4.59 -32.20 11.22
N VAL A 369 -5.54 -32.40 12.12
CA VAL A 369 -5.41 -32.01 13.54
C VAL A 369 -4.34 -32.85 14.25
N GLN A 370 -4.24 -34.15 13.93
CA GLN A 370 -3.25 -35.05 14.53
C GLN A 370 -1.84 -34.79 14.01
N MET A 371 -1.66 -34.61 12.70
CA MET A 371 -0.33 -34.50 12.10
C MET A 371 0.28 -33.11 12.23
N MET A 372 -0.55 -32.06 12.22
CA MET A 372 -0.09 -30.67 12.36
C MET A 372 -0.97 -29.87 13.34
N PRO A 373 -1.02 -30.27 14.63
CA PRO A 373 -1.85 -29.60 15.63
C PRO A 373 -1.48 -28.10 15.80
N VAL A 374 -0.21 -27.76 15.55
CA VAL A 374 0.28 -26.38 15.65
C VAL A 374 -0.48 -25.40 14.74
N LEU A 375 -0.99 -25.86 13.60
CA LEU A 375 -1.75 -25.06 12.64
C LEU A 375 -3.19 -24.75 13.10
N PHE A 376 -3.72 -25.51 14.06
CA PHE A 376 -5.14 -25.49 14.42
C PHE A 376 -5.43 -25.24 15.89
N ALA A 377 -4.40 -25.24 16.74
CA ALA A 377 -4.54 -24.87 18.14
C ALA A 377 -4.96 -23.39 18.26
N LYS A 378 -5.94 -23.13 19.12
CA LYS A 378 -6.50 -21.80 19.38
C LYS A 378 -5.58 -20.93 20.23
#